data_AF-A0A927A5U4-F1
#
_entry.id   AF-A0A927A5U4-F1
#
_cell.length_a   1.000
_cell.length_b   1.000
_cell.length_c   1.000
_cell.angle_alpha   90.00
_cell.angle_beta   90.00
_cell.angle_gamma   90.00
#
_symmetry.space_group_name_H-M   'P 1'
#
loop_
_entity.id
_entity.type
_entity.pdbx_description
1 polymer ?
#
loop_
_entity_poly.entity_id
_entity_poly.type
_entity_poly.pdbx_seq_one_letter_code
_entity_poly.pdbx_strand_id
1 'polypeptide(L)'
;MSSLNLLAVFNPSNYWRGGHISIPWQGIAQKFQISPEEVVLSDLRDLSHTPIPAQIDRVDPDDSAGDTLVFSLPKLMPPSSEDDVLASGFIRVDRGQSMPQGLGEPYLEVVYGSDGRERGVRLVNKRLIVWFNLIPAPEDNGRNWFSGSATSVQLDHLEILDPFRSVKGEWLGQDPEKRCMQVSTLQLPGPSHPKSPYYQVSLFNHAYRLISQSSGPVRATITIASEPFDYMGADPVTGHNRHLVCELYRVISLYAGADYLIEELFVKGKPKAKEDLIVDGPELVHLPFGLHYFTHMNLGKTQDIEQVFPVPDWVAVGSTAPPYAAYGLATNLHIESMTHPHEGKQSCFSWQLLPGKSAKCLHMFMRGQPEGFDAKVGHSWYESIYKPLTAEVYQDIEVASQKMANERLVNV
;
A
#
# COMPACT_ATOMS: atom_id res chain seq x y z
N MET A 1 -35.23 10.75 18.42
CA MET A 1 -34.15 11.42 17.68
C MET A 1 -33.54 10.38 16.75
N SER A 2 -33.34 10.67 15.47
CA SER A 2 -32.64 9.74 14.57
C SER A 2 -31.19 9.62 15.05
N SER A 3 -30.70 8.39 15.24
CA SER A 3 -29.30 8.15 15.59
C SER A 3 -28.39 8.74 14.50
N LEU A 4 -27.38 9.51 14.90
CA LEU A 4 -26.35 9.99 13.98
C LEU A 4 -25.48 8.81 13.53
N ASN A 5 -25.21 8.73 12.23
CA ASN A 5 -24.23 7.79 11.68
C ASN A 5 -22.83 8.37 11.91
N LEU A 6 -22.06 7.76 12.82
CA LEU A 6 -20.78 8.29 13.27
C LEU A 6 -19.66 7.26 13.10
N LEU A 7 -18.49 7.77 12.74
CA LEU A 7 -17.21 7.09 12.87
C LEU A 7 -16.46 7.73 14.05
N ALA A 8 -16.01 6.91 15.00
CA ALA A 8 -15.04 7.32 16.00
C ALA A 8 -13.64 7.29 15.36
N VAL A 9 -12.86 8.35 15.52
CA VAL A 9 -11.50 8.47 14.99
C VAL A 9 -10.51 8.41 16.14
N PHE A 10 -9.41 7.68 15.93
CA PHE A 10 -8.36 7.51 16.92
C PHE A 10 -7.01 7.96 16.34
N ASN A 11 -6.30 8.74 17.14
CA ASN A 11 -4.92 9.13 16.89
C ASN A 11 -4.03 8.46 17.94
N PRO A 12 -3.42 7.31 17.63
CA PRO A 12 -2.63 6.54 18.60
C PRO A 12 -1.23 7.15 18.88
N SER A 13 -0.99 8.39 18.44
CA SER A 13 0.26 9.12 18.67
C SER A 13 0.09 10.19 19.74
N ASN A 14 1.17 10.55 20.42
CA ASN A 14 1.19 11.52 21.52
C ASN A 14 1.24 12.99 21.06
N TYR A 15 1.04 13.26 19.76
CA TYR A 15 0.97 14.60 19.19
C TYR A 15 -0.25 14.75 18.27
N TRP A 16 -0.63 16.00 18.03
CA TRP A 16 -1.73 16.33 17.12
C TRP A 16 -1.31 16.11 15.66
N ARG A 17 -2.11 15.39 14.88
CA ARG A 17 -1.83 15.19 13.44
C ARG A 17 -3.10 15.01 12.62
N GLY A 18 -3.02 15.38 11.34
CA GLY A 18 -3.98 14.98 10.32
C GLY A 18 -3.48 13.75 9.57
N GLY A 19 -4.11 13.41 8.45
CA GLY A 19 -3.63 12.33 7.59
C GLY A 19 -4.76 11.53 6.95
N HIS A 20 -4.41 10.36 6.44
CA HIS A 20 -5.32 9.48 5.73
C HIS A 20 -5.80 8.35 6.63
N ILE A 21 -7.08 8.01 6.53
CA ILE A 21 -7.70 6.88 7.22
C ILE A 21 -8.27 5.95 6.15
N SER A 22 -8.03 4.65 6.33
CA SER A 22 -8.58 3.58 5.49
C SER A 22 -9.31 2.58 6.39
N ILE A 23 -10.58 2.31 6.10
CA ILE A 23 -11.41 1.38 6.90
C ILE A 23 -12.27 0.50 5.99
N PRO A 24 -12.56 -0.76 6.37
CA PRO A 24 -13.44 -1.63 5.60
C PRO A 24 -14.82 -1.02 5.36
N TRP A 25 -15.24 -0.96 4.11
CA TRP A 25 -16.52 -0.34 3.71
C TRP A 25 -17.72 -1.20 4.07
N GLN A 26 -17.60 -2.53 3.96
CA GLN A 26 -18.73 -3.45 4.08
C GLN A 26 -19.54 -3.26 5.37
N GLY A 27 -18.87 -3.13 6.52
CA GLY A 27 -19.54 -2.94 7.81
C GLY A 27 -20.27 -1.59 7.92
N ILE A 28 -19.74 -0.56 7.27
CA ILE A 28 -20.33 0.79 7.21
C ILE A 28 -21.56 0.77 6.31
N ALA A 29 -21.44 0.19 5.11
CA ALA A 29 -22.53 0.05 4.15
C ALA A 29 -23.72 -0.71 4.76
N GLN A 30 -23.45 -1.83 5.44
CA GLN A 30 -24.49 -2.63 6.09
C GLN A 30 -25.18 -1.87 7.23
N LYS A 31 -24.43 -1.12 8.04
CA LYS A 31 -25.00 -0.43 9.21
C LYS A 31 -25.72 0.86 8.84
N PHE A 32 -25.16 1.68 7.95
CA PHE A 32 -25.71 2.98 7.60
C PHE A 32 -26.61 2.95 6.36
N GLN A 33 -26.58 1.85 5.59
CA GLN A 33 -27.38 1.65 4.37
C GLN A 33 -27.10 2.69 3.27
N ILE A 34 -25.90 3.27 3.24
CA ILE A 34 -25.47 4.30 2.28
C ILE A 34 -24.73 3.62 1.12
N SER A 35 -25.01 4.02 -0.13
CA SER A 35 -24.27 3.50 -1.29
C SER A 35 -22.89 4.18 -1.42
N PRO A 36 -21.89 3.55 -2.06
CA PRO A 36 -20.57 4.15 -2.23
C PRO A 36 -20.60 5.56 -2.86
N GLU A 37 -21.49 5.79 -3.82
CA GLU A 37 -21.57 7.03 -4.60
C GLU A 37 -22.25 8.18 -3.83
N GLU A 38 -22.96 7.85 -2.74
CA GLU A 38 -23.72 8.79 -1.92
C GLU A 38 -22.97 9.22 -0.66
N VAL A 39 -21.79 8.69 -0.37
CA VAL A 39 -21.13 8.97 0.92
C VAL A 39 -20.61 10.41 0.99
N VAL A 40 -20.98 11.11 2.06
CA VAL A 40 -20.42 12.41 2.42
C VAL A 40 -19.98 12.38 3.87
N LEU A 41 -18.75 12.83 4.12
CA LEU A 41 -18.16 12.87 5.45
C LEU A 41 -18.02 14.32 5.94
N SER A 42 -18.29 14.56 7.23
CA SER A 42 -18.05 15.86 7.87
C SER A 42 -17.48 15.71 9.28
N ASP A 43 -16.56 16.60 9.66
CA ASP A 43 -15.99 16.62 11.02
C ASP A 43 -16.97 17.33 11.95
N LEU A 44 -17.41 16.68 13.03
CA LEU A 44 -18.34 17.30 13.99
C LEU A 44 -17.71 18.47 14.76
N ARG A 45 -16.39 18.59 14.77
CA ARG A 45 -15.66 19.73 15.34
C ARG A 45 -15.62 20.91 14.37
N ASP A 46 -16.01 20.71 13.12
CA ASP A 46 -16.00 21.73 12.09
C ASP A 46 -17.36 22.42 11.90
N LEU A 47 -17.45 23.64 12.42
CA LEU A 47 -18.65 24.47 12.30
C LEU A 47 -18.89 25.00 10.87
N SER A 48 -17.91 24.92 9.95
CA SER A 48 -18.13 25.31 8.54
C SER A 48 -18.83 24.22 7.74
N HIS A 49 -19.01 23.01 8.29
CA HIS A 49 -19.60 21.86 7.61
C HIS A 49 -18.94 21.56 6.25
N THR A 50 -17.65 21.83 6.12
CA THR A 50 -16.91 21.54 4.90
C THR A 50 -16.78 20.02 4.74
N PRO A 51 -17.18 19.44 3.60
CA PRO A 51 -17.05 18.01 3.38
C PRO A 51 -15.59 17.57 3.44
N ILE A 52 -15.36 16.39 4.01
CA ILE A 52 -14.05 15.75 4.06
C ILE A 52 -13.82 14.99 2.75
N PRO A 53 -12.66 15.14 2.09
CA PRO A 53 -12.28 14.31 0.94
C PRO A 53 -12.35 12.83 1.29
N ALA A 54 -13.21 12.10 0.58
CA ALA A 54 -13.45 10.68 0.79
C ALA A 54 -13.72 9.96 -0.55
N GLN A 55 -13.39 8.68 -0.61
CA GLN A 55 -13.69 7.79 -1.72
C GLN A 55 -13.79 6.34 -1.23
N ILE A 56 -14.49 5.48 -1.98
CA ILE A 56 -14.47 4.03 -1.77
C ILE A 56 -13.58 3.42 -2.85
N ASP A 57 -12.57 2.66 -2.43
CA ASP A 57 -11.72 1.92 -3.34
C ASP A 57 -12.18 0.46 -3.43
N ARG A 58 -12.39 0.03 -4.68
CA ARG A 58 -12.66 -1.37 -5.05
C ARG A 58 -11.33 -2.08 -5.31
N VAL A 59 -10.89 -2.93 -4.38
CA VAL A 59 -9.62 -3.67 -4.52
C VAL A 59 -9.76 -4.81 -5.53
N ASP A 60 -10.89 -5.51 -5.52
CA ASP A 60 -11.20 -6.65 -6.39
C ASP A 60 -12.63 -6.49 -6.93
N PRO A 61 -12.84 -6.38 -8.25
CA PRO A 61 -14.18 -6.23 -8.82
C PRO A 61 -15.11 -7.41 -8.51
N ASP A 62 -14.54 -8.60 -8.30
CA ASP A 62 -15.29 -9.82 -8.04
C ASP A 62 -15.54 -10.05 -6.54
N ASP A 63 -14.92 -9.24 -5.66
CA ASP A 63 -15.06 -9.34 -4.20
C ASP A 63 -15.23 -7.98 -3.53
N SER A 64 -16.49 -7.62 -3.26
CA SER A 64 -16.86 -6.40 -2.54
C SER A 64 -16.51 -6.39 -1.05
N ALA A 65 -16.15 -7.52 -0.45
CA ALA A 65 -15.77 -7.57 0.96
C ALA A 65 -14.46 -6.82 1.22
N GLY A 66 -13.61 -6.70 0.19
CA GLY A 66 -12.35 -5.94 0.22
C GLY A 66 -12.49 -4.43 -0.02
N ASP A 67 -13.71 -3.92 -0.23
CA ASP A 67 -13.91 -2.49 -0.45
C ASP A 67 -13.47 -1.67 0.77
N THR A 68 -12.79 -0.56 0.52
CA THR A 68 -12.23 0.29 1.58
C THR A 68 -12.72 1.72 1.44
N LEU A 69 -13.31 2.27 2.50
CA LEU A 69 -13.53 3.72 2.60
C LEU A 69 -12.21 4.38 2.98
N VAL A 70 -11.80 5.36 2.19
CA VAL A 70 -10.60 6.15 2.42
C VAL A 70 -10.97 7.61 2.51
N PHE A 71 -10.48 8.31 3.53
CA PHE A 71 -10.70 9.75 3.67
C PHE A 71 -9.48 10.47 4.26
N SER A 72 -9.36 11.76 3.95
CA SER A 72 -8.25 12.60 4.39
C SER A 72 -8.71 13.64 5.38
N LEU A 73 -8.15 13.63 6.58
CA LEU A 73 -8.45 14.60 7.63
C LEU A 73 -7.58 15.85 7.48
N PRO A 74 -8.14 17.00 7.03
CA PRO A 74 -7.37 18.23 6.90
C PRO A 74 -7.09 18.88 8.26
N LYS A 75 -7.96 18.64 9.25
CA LYS A 75 -7.82 19.16 10.62
C LYS A 75 -7.10 18.15 11.49
N LEU A 76 -6.21 18.67 12.35
CA LEU A 76 -5.46 17.84 13.27
C LEU A 76 -6.38 17.16 14.30
N MET A 77 -6.10 15.90 14.61
CA MET A 77 -6.73 15.11 15.65
C MET A 77 -5.85 15.10 16.90
N PRO A 78 -6.38 15.40 18.10
CA PRO A 78 -5.63 15.24 19.34
C PRO A 78 -5.27 13.76 19.57
N PRO A 79 -4.24 13.46 20.39
CA PRO A 79 -3.96 12.11 20.85
C PRO A 79 -5.19 11.40 21.43
N SER A 80 -5.34 10.09 21.15
CA SER A 80 -6.25 9.21 21.89
C SER A 80 -5.80 9.03 23.33
N SER A 81 -6.69 8.55 24.21
CA SER A 81 -6.28 8.02 25.52
C SER A 81 -5.34 6.83 25.36
N GLU A 82 -4.46 6.56 26.34
CA GLU A 82 -3.48 5.45 26.27
C GLU A 82 -4.10 4.07 26.00
N ASP A 83 -5.33 3.84 26.45
CA ASP A 83 -6.06 2.59 26.24
C ASP A 83 -6.94 2.58 24.96
N ASP A 84 -6.84 3.61 24.12
CA ASP A 84 -7.71 3.84 22.94
C ASP A 84 -9.23 3.84 23.26
N VAL A 85 -9.60 3.96 24.54
CA VAL A 85 -11.00 3.99 25.01
C VAL A 85 -11.72 5.27 24.60
N LEU A 86 -11.00 6.40 24.55
CA LEU A 86 -11.55 7.70 24.17
C LEU A 86 -11.12 8.08 22.75
N ALA A 87 -12.11 8.26 21.88
CA ALA A 87 -11.91 8.74 20.52
C ALA A 87 -11.34 10.17 20.48
N SER A 88 -10.41 10.41 19.56
CA SER A 88 -9.85 11.73 19.26
C SER A 88 -10.87 12.69 18.63
N GLY A 89 -11.89 12.14 17.98
CA GLY A 89 -12.94 12.90 17.31
C GLY A 89 -13.99 12.01 16.68
N PHE A 90 -15.02 12.64 16.12
CA PHE A 90 -16.13 11.95 15.47
C PHE A 90 -16.39 12.54 14.09
N ILE A 91 -16.49 11.66 13.10
CA ILE A 91 -16.84 11.99 11.73
C ILE A 91 -18.26 11.53 11.46
N ARG A 92 -19.10 12.44 10.99
CA ARG A 92 -20.46 12.14 10.58
C ARG A 92 -20.46 11.59 9.16
N VAL A 93 -21.24 10.52 8.96
CA VAL A 93 -21.44 9.86 7.67
C VAL A 93 -22.86 10.12 7.20
N ASP A 94 -23.02 10.93 6.16
CA ASP A 94 -24.33 11.27 5.60
C ASP A 94 -24.44 10.78 4.15
N ARG A 95 -25.69 10.77 3.65
CA ARG A 95 -25.98 10.68 2.22
C ARG A 95 -25.89 12.08 1.61
N GLY A 96 -25.25 12.18 0.47
CA GLY A 96 -25.17 13.41 -0.30
C GLY A 96 -24.54 13.17 -1.67
N GLN A 97 -24.14 14.27 -2.31
CA GLN A 97 -23.41 14.19 -3.57
C GLN A 97 -21.92 14.07 -3.27
N SER A 98 -21.28 13.09 -3.91
CA SER A 98 -19.83 12.95 -3.91
C SER A 98 -19.16 14.27 -4.31
N MET A 99 -18.01 14.57 -3.69
CA MET A 99 -17.25 15.77 -4.05
C MET A 99 -16.78 15.67 -5.51
N PRO A 100 -16.93 16.73 -6.31
CA PRO A 100 -16.45 16.76 -7.68
C PRO A 100 -14.92 16.71 -7.69
N GLN A 101 -14.35 16.03 -8.69
CA GLN A 101 -12.89 16.03 -8.86
C GLN A 101 -12.37 17.42 -9.19
N GLY A 102 -11.46 17.91 -8.35
CA GLY A 102 -10.75 19.18 -8.52
C GLY A 102 -9.51 19.09 -9.43
N LEU A 103 -9.07 20.26 -9.92
CA LEU A 103 -7.80 20.39 -10.65
C LEU A 103 -6.60 20.05 -9.73
N GLY A 104 -5.75 19.11 -10.16
CA GLY A 104 -4.55 18.70 -9.43
C GLY A 104 -4.79 17.56 -8.43
N GLU A 105 -5.99 16.98 -8.40
CA GLU A 105 -6.27 15.74 -7.69
C GLU A 105 -5.52 14.55 -8.32
N PRO A 106 -5.28 13.49 -7.53
CA PRO A 106 -4.72 12.26 -8.04
C PRO A 106 -5.57 11.66 -9.16
N TYR A 107 -4.92 11.27 -10.23
CA TYR A 107 -5.56 10.51 -11.30
C TYR A 107 -4.62 9.44 -11.84
N LEU A 108 -5.20 8.51 -12.57
CA LEU A 108 -4.46 7.50 -13.32
C LEU A 108 -4.86 7.48 -14.79
N GLU A 109 -3.94 7.02 -15.62
CA GLU A 109 -4.17 6.75 -17.04
C GLU A 109 -3.63 5.36 -17.36
N VAL A 110 -4.48 4.51 -17.94
CA VAL A 110 -4.06 3.22 -18.47
C VAL A 110 -3.61 3.40 -19.91
N VAL A 111 -2.43 2.90 -20.23
CA VAL A 111 -1.89 2.93 -21.58
C VAL A 111 -1.98 1.55 -22.21
N TYR A 112 -2.58 1.54 -23.40
CA TYR A 112 -2.85 0.34 -24.18
C TYR A 112 -1.87 0.20 -25.33
N GLY A 113 -1.53 -1.05 -25.65
CA GLY A 113 -0.76 -1.40 -26.85
C GLY A 113 -1.63 -1.34 -28.10
N SER A 114 -0.99 -1.51 -29.27
CA SER A 114 -1.69 -1.61 -30.55
C SER A 114 -2.62 -2.82 -30.64
N ASP A 115 -2.41 -3.83 -29.80
CA ASP A 115 -3.24 -5.03 -29.66
C ASP A 115 -4.42 -4.84 -28.70
N GLY A 116 -4.59 -3.64 -28.12
CA GLY A 116 -5.66 -3.29 -27.19
C GLY A 116 -5.45 -3.82 -25.77
N ARG A 117 -4.28 -4.40 -25.45
CA ARG A 117 -3.96 -4.88 -24.10
C ARG A 117 -3.32 -3.78 -23.27
N GLU A 118 -3.55 -3.79 -21.96
CA GLU A 118 -2.89 -2.89 -21.02
C GLU A 118 -1.37 -3.13 -21.01
N ARG A 119 -0.58 -2.08 -21.17
CA ARG A 119 0.90 -2.14 -21.18
C ARG A 119 1.51 -1.49 -19.94
N GLY A 120 0.84 -0.47 -19.41
CA GLY A 120 1.31 0.30 -18.28
C GLY A 120 0.23 1.21 -17.70
N VAL A 121 0.53 1.78 -16.54
CA VAL A 121 -0.31 2.76 -15.86
C VAL A 121 0.54 3.97 -15.50
N ARG A 122 0.02 5.16 -15.77
CA ARG A 122 0.57 6.42 -15.29
C ARG A 122 -0.23 6.90 -14.09
N LEU A 123 0.36 6.91 -12.90
CA LEU A 123 -0.20 7.49 -11.68
C LEU A 123 0.31 8.93 -11.55
N VAL A 124 -0.59 9.89 -11.32
CA VAL A 124 -0.24 11.31 -11.25
C VAL A 124 -0.90 11.96 -10.05
N ASN A 125 -0.15 12.78 -9.32
CA ASN A 125 -0.70 13.80 -8.43
C ASN A 125 0.03 15.14 -8.71
N LYS A 126 -0.16 16.15 -7.85
CA LYS A 126 0.49 17.46 -7.99
C LYS A 126 2.03 17.44 -8.00
N ARG A 127 2.66 16.45 -7.38
CA ARG A 127 4.12 16.35 -7.16
C ARG A 127 4.75 15.17 -7.89
N LEU A 128 4.14 13.99 -7.84
CA LEU A 128 4.64 12.75 -8.41
C LEU A 128 3.92 12.38 -9.70
N ILE A 129 4.72 11.96 -10.69
CA ILE A 129 4.27 11.24 -11.88
C ILE A 129 5.04 9.93 -11.93
N VAL A 130 4.31 8.82 -11.88
CA VAL A 130 4.89 7.47 -11.86
C VAL A 130 4.40 6.71 -13.06
N TRP A 131 5.33 6.20 -13.85
CA TRP A 131 5.06 5.26 -14.93
C TRP A 131 5.36 3.84 -14.48
N PHE A 132 4.33 3.01 -14.42
CA PHE A 132 4.39 1.63 -13.95
C PHE A 132 4.10 0.67 -15.10
N ASN A 133 5.01 -0.26 -15.39
CA ASN A 133 4.83 -1.23 -16.47
C ASN A 133 4.13 -2.48 -15.99
N LEU A 134 3.16 -2.96 -16.79
CA LEU A 134 2.42 -4.20 -16.54
C LEU A 134 3.00 -5.38 -17.31
N ILE A 135 3.90 -5.14 -18.26
CA ILE A 135 4.47 -6.17 -19.11
C ILE A 135 6.00 -6.13 -19.10
N PRO A 136 6.67 -7.25 -19.40
CA PRO A 136 8.13 -7.33 -19.35
C PRO A 136 8.84 -6.41 -20.35
N ALA A 137 8.29 -6.23 -21.55
CA ALA A 137 8.90 -5.50 -22.66
C ALA A 137 7.95 -4.42 -23.23
N PRO A 138 7.75 -3.29 -22.52
CA PRO A 138 6.76 -2.27 -22.90
C PRO A 138 6.98 -1.68 -24.31
N GLU A 139 8.24 -1.58 -24.73
CA GLU A 139 8.66 -1.01 -26.02
C GLU A 139 8.91 -2.08 -27.10
N ASP A 140 8.62 -3.36 -26.85
CA ASP A 140 8.91 -4.49 -27.74
C ASP A 140 10.38 -4.56 -28.24
N ASN A 141 11.30 -3.98 -27.46
CA ASN A 141 12.73 -3.86 -27.79
C ASN A 141 13.57 -5.06 -27.30
N GLY A 142 12.92 -6.15 -26.87
CA GLY A 142 13.55 -7.37 -26.36
C GLY A 142 14.04 -7.31 -24.90
N ARG A 143 13.99 -6.14 -24.23
CA ARG A 143 14.28 -6.04 -22.79
C ARG A 143 13.05 -6.47 -22.00
N ASN A 144 13.14 -7.58 -21.28
CA ASN A 144 12.00 -8.31 -20.75
C ASN A 144 11.88 -8.31 -19.21
N TRP A 145 12.43 -7.28 -18.54
CA TRP A 145 12.57 -7.27 -17.08
C TRP A 145 11.93 -6.06 -16.40
N PHE A 146 10.97 -5.38 -17.04
CA PHE A 146 10.31 -4.18 -16.47
C PHE A 146 8.97 -4.45 -15.82
N SER A 147 8.47 -5.68 -15.93
CA SER A 147 7.12 -5.99 -15.48
C SER A 147 6.95 -5.80 -13.98
N GLY A 148 5.85 -5.18 -13.58
CA GLY A 148 5.58 -4.91 -12.18
C GLY A 148 6.56 -3.91 -11.56
N SER A 149 7.08 -2.96 -12.33
CA SER A 149 8.03 -1.97 -11.81
C SER A 149 7.70 -0.56 -12.30
N ALA A 150 8.08 0.42 -11.50
CA ALA A 150 8.07 1.81 -11.92
C ALA A 150 9.36 2.11 -12.68
N THR A 151 9.29 2.45 -13.97
CA THR A 151 10.48 2.74 -14.81
C THR A 151 10.68 4.22 -15.07
N SER A 152 9.76 5.07 -14.60
CA SER A 152 9.96 6.51 -14.50
C SER A 152 9.24 7.01 -13.26
N VAL A 153 9.95 7.75 -12.42
CA VAL A 153 9.37 8.43 -11.26
C VAL A 153 9.82 9.87 -11.32
N GLN A 154 8.89 10.78 -11.61
CA GLN A 154 9.17 12.20 -11.67
C GLN A 154 8.65 12.86 -10.40
N LEU A 155 9.53 13.51 -9.65
CA LEU A 155 9.18 14.38 -8.54
C LEU A 155 9.33 15.83 -9.00
N ASP A 156 8.24 16.59 -8.91
CA ASP A 156 8.14 17.97 -9.37
C ASP A 156 8.61 18.10 -10.84
N HIS A 157 8.12 17.18 -11.68
CA HIS A 157 8.40 17.03 -13.13
C HIS A 157 9.85 16.67 -13.51
N LEU A 158 10.64 16.17 -12.55
CA LEU A 158 12.03 15.81 -12.78
C LEU A 158 12.28 14.36 -12.35
N GLU A 159 12.90 13.57 -13.23
CA GLU A 159 13.16 12.16 -13.02
C GLU A 159 14.06 11.94 -11.80
N ILE A 160 13.72 10.93 -10.99
CA ILE A 160 14.45 10.56 -9.76
C ILE A 160 15.25 9.28 -9.94
N LEU A 161 14.83 8.36 -10.80
CA LEU A 161 15.56 7.09 -11.01
C LEU A 161 16.87 7.29 -11.79
N ASP A 162 16.97 8.35 -12.58
CA ASP A 162 18.20 8.82 -13.24
C ASP A 162 18.27 10.36 -13.25
N PRO A 163 18.60 10.97 -12.10
CA PRO A 163 18.32 12.37 -11.81
C PRO A 163 19.34 13.35 -12.38
N PHE A 164 20.58 12.92 -12.64
CA PHE A 164 21.68 13.81 -13.08
C PHE A 164 21.51 14.38 -14.49
N ARG A 165 20.84 13.64 -15.38
CA ARG A 165 20.47 14.13 -16.71
C ARG A 165 19.22 15.00 -16.65
N SER A 166 18.21 14.55 -15.90
CA SER A 166 16.93 15.25 -15.81
C SER A 166 17.06 16.68 -15.27
N VAL A 167 17.94 16.93 -14.31
CA VAL A 167 18.18 18.29 -13.78
C VAL A 167 18.78 19.27 -14.79
N LYS A 168 19.34 18.76 -15.89
CA LYS A 168 19.82 19.55 -17.03
C LYS A 168 18.75 19.74 -18.11
N GLY A 169 17.54 19.20 -17.89
CA GLY A 169 16.48 19.13 -18.91
C GLY A 169 16.71 18.07 -19.97
N GLU A 170 17.70 17.17 -19.78
CA GLU A 170 18.03 16.12 -20.74
C GLU A 170 17.17 14.87 -20.46
N TRP A 171 16.17 14.65 -21.32
CA TRP A 171 15.34 13.44 -21.30
C TRP A 171 15.90 12.29 -22.15
N LEU A 172 16.76 12.62 -23.13
CA LEU A 172 17.42 11.62 -23.97
C LEU A 172 18.67 11.05 -23.27
N GLY A 173 18.88 9.74 -23.44
CA GLY A 173 20.05 9.05 -22.90
C GLY A 173 19.98 8.73 -21.41
N GLN A 174 18.78 8.77 -20.81
CA GLN A 174 18.53 8.19 -19.50
C GLN A 174 18.84 6.70 -19.50
N ASP A 175 19.23 6.16 -18.34
CA ASP A 175 19.55 4.74 -18.21
C ASP A 175 18.33 3.88 -18.62
N PRO A 176 18.46 3.05 -19.67
CA PRO A 176 17.35 2.24 -20.17
C PRO A 176 16.91 1.15 -19.19
N GLU A 177 17.74 0.79 -18.20
CA GLU A 177 17.44 -0.24 -17.23
C GLU A 177 16.84 0.31 -15.94
N LYS A 178 16.70 1.64 -15.79
CA LYS A 178 16.21 2.24 -14.54
C LYS A 178 14.82 1.72 -14.18
N ARG A 179 14.65 1.31 -12.93
CA ARG A 179 13.39 0.80 -12.38
C ARG A 179 13.43 0.71 -10.87
N CYS A 180 12.29 0.90 -10.21
CA CYS A 180 12.12 0.63 -8.78
C CYS A 180 10.83 -0.15 -8.53
N MET A 181 10.63 -0.58 -7.27
CA MET A 181 9.45 -1.34 -6.84
C MET A 181 9.25 -2.67 -7.59
N GLN A 182 10.28 -3.20 -8.23
CA GLN A 182 10.16 -4.50 -8.90
C GLN A 182 10.20 -5.62 -7.85
N VAL A 183 9.11 -6.39 -7.72
CA VAL A 183 9.16 -7.65 -6.99
C VAL A 183 9.76 -8.69 -7.92
N SER A 184 11.03 -9.05 -7.70
CA SER A 184 11.74 -9.99 -8.59
C SER A 184 11.45 -11.44 -8.23
N THR A 185 11.21 -11.72 -6.94
CA THR A 185 11.10 -13.08 -6.41
C THR A 185 10.19 -13.09 -5.18
N LEU A 186 9.39 -14.15 -5.06
CA LEU A 186 8.66 -14.50 -3.84
C LEU A 186 9.35 -15.68 -3.17
N GLN A 187 9.36 -15.66 -1.84
CA GLN A 187 9.73 -16.81 -1.03
C GLN A 187 8.46 -17.41 -0.40
N LEU A 188 8.10 -18.64 -0.78
CA LEU A 188 6.93 -19.33 -0.27
C LEU A 188 7.33 -20.48 0.66
N PRO A 189 6.51 -20.84 1.67
CA PRO A 189 6.75 -22.00 2.51
C PRO A 189 6.94 -23.26 1.67
N GLY A 190 7.98 -24.02 1.98
CA GLY A 190 8.28 -25.30 1.34
C GLY A 190 7.56 -26.47 2.01
N PRO A 191 7.60 -27.67 1.39
CA PRO A 191 7.09 -28.89 2.00
C PRO A 191 7.90 -29.25 3.25
N SER A 192 7.23 -29.78 4.28
CA SER A 192 7.79 -30.01 5.62
C SER A 192 9.08 -30.85 5.62
N HIS A 193 9.26 -31.78 4.67
CA HIS A 193 10.45 -32.60 4.51
C HIS A 193 10.69 -32.98 3.02
N PRO A 194 11.95 -33.16 2.56
CA PRO A 194 13.22 -32.70 3.10
C PRO A 194 14.03 -32.01 1.99
N LYS A 195 14.00 -30.67 1.85
CA LYS A 195 15.07 -29.96 1.11
C LYS A 195 15.12 -28.44 1.18
N SER A 196 14.07 -27.74 1.60
CA SER A 196 14.18 -26.32 1.95
C SER A 196 12.91 -25.89 2.69
N PRO A 197 13.01 -25.12 3.80
CA PRO A 197 11.84 -24.56 4.45
C PRO A 197 11.06 -23.59 3.55
N TYR A 198 11.68 -23.15 2.46
CA TYR A 198 11.07 -22.26 1.48
C TYR A 198 11.48 -22.58 0.05
N TYR A 199 10.66 -22.24 -0.94
CA TYR A 199 11.07 -22.21 -2.34
C TYR A 199 10.81 -20.84 -2.96
N GLN A 200 11.50 -20.56 -4.06
CA GLN A 200 11.46 -19.27 -4.73
C GLN A 200 10.59 -19.32 -5.98
N VAL A 201 9.70 -18.34 -6.13
CA VAL A 201 8.96 -18.08 -7.36
C VAL A 201 9.55 -16.83 -8.00
N SER A 202 10.11 -16.99 -9.20
CA SER A 202 10.64 -15.89 -10.00
C SER A 202 9.49 -15.10 -10.62
N LEU A 203 9.53 -13.77 -10.51
CA LEU A 203 8.54 -12.85 -11.10
C LEU A 203 9.16 -11.81 -12.05
N PHE A 204 10.50 -11.77 -12.21
CA PHE A 204 11.22 -10.66 -12.85
C PHE A 204 10.79 -10.35 -14.30
N ASN A 205 10.29 -11.34 -15.04
CA ASN A 205 9.88 -11.24 -16.44
C ASN A 205 8.42 -11.65 -16.68
N HIS A 206 7.62 -11.81 -15.62
CA HIS A 206 6.22 -12.22 -15.71
C HIS A 206 5.30 -11.01 -15.86
N ALA A 207 4.29 -11.08 -16.73
CA ALA A 207 3.33 -9.99 -16.86
C ALA A 207 2.47 -9.82 -15.59
N TYR A 208 1.91 -8.63 -15.44
CA TYR A 208 0.87 -8.31 -14.47
C TYR A 208 -0.41 -7.93 -15.22
N ARG A 209 -1.54 -8.43 -14.73
CA ARG A 209 -2.87 -8.02 -15.20
C ARG A 209 -3.39 -6.89 -14.31
N LEU A 210 -3.98 -5.87 -14.92
CA LEU A 210 -4.75 -4.86 -14.19
C LEU A 210 -6.07 -5.49 -13.72
N ILE A 211 -6.30 -5.50 -12.40
CA ILE A 211 -7.49 -6.07 -11.76
C ILE A 211 -8.54 -4.99 -11.50
N SER A 212 -8.11 -3.89 -10.90
CA SER A 212 -8.99 -2.75 -10.64
C SER A 212 -8.21 -1.45 -10.66
N GLN A 213 -8.96 -0.35 -10.77
CA GLN A 213 -8.44 0.99 -10.69
C GLN A 213 -9.46 1.91 -10.05
N SER A 214 -9.00 2.91 -9.32
CA SER A 214 -9.84 3.94 -8.70
C SER A 214 -9.10 5.28 -8.72
N SER A 215 -9.83 6.36 -8.94
CA SER A 215 -9.31 7.72 -8.86
C SER A 215 -10.37 8.60 -8.21
N GLY A 216 -9.96 9.35 -7.19
CA GLY A 216 -10.85 10.19 -6.42
C GLY A 216 -10.08 11.28 -5.68
N PRO A 217 -10.79 12.05 -4.84
CA PRO A 217 -10.24 13.25 -4.21
C PRO A 217 -9.13 12.95 -3.18
N VAL A 218 -8.97 11.70 -2.76
CA VAL A 218 -7.96 11.29 -1.78
C VAL A 218 -6.73 10.70 -2.46
N ARG A 219 -6.94 9.76 -3.39
CA ARG A 219 -5.86 9.00 -4.03
C ARG A 219 -6.27 8.40 -5.36
N ALA A 220 -5.26 8.15 -6.20
CA ALA A 220 -5.35 7.23 -7.32
C ALA A 220 -4.78 5.89 -6.89
N THR A 221 -5.44 4.79 -7.25
CA THR A 221 -5.00 3.44 -6.89
C THR A 221 -5.23 2.45 -8.01
N ILE A 222 -4.34 1.48 -8.13
CA ILE A 222 -4.49 0.31 -8.99
C ILE A 222 -4.30 -0.97 -8.18
N THR A 223 -5.04 -2.01 -8.54
CA THR A 223 -4.75 -3.38 -8.14
C THR A 223 -4.25 -4.14 -9.35
N ILE A 224 -3.11 -4.80 -9.22
CA ILE A 224 -2.55 -5.67 -10.26
C ILE A 224 -2.29 -7.06 -9.70
N ALA A 225 -2.38 -8.08 -10.54
CA ALA A 225 -2.07 -9.47 -10.19
C ALA A 225 -0.96 -10.01 -11.10
N SER A 226 0.00 -10.75 -10.55
CA SER A 226 1.01 -11.47 -11.33
C SER A 226 0.35 -12.55 -12.20
N GLU A 227 1.09 -13.08 -13.17
CA GLU A 227 0.76 -14.38 -13.76
C GLU A 227 0.59 -15.46 -12.68
N PRO A 228 -0.32 -16.43 -12.88
CA PRO A 228 -0.51 -17.52 -11.93
C PRO A 228 0.72 -18.42 -11.80
N PHE A 229 0.98 -18.90 -10.58
CA PHE A 229 2.02 -19.87 -10.27
C PHE A 229 1.50 -20.98 -9.36
N ASP A 230 2.10 -22.16 -9.45
CA ASP A 230 1.72 -23.30 -8.62
C ASP A 230 2.33 -23.21 -7.22
N TYR A 231 1.52 -23.51 -6.19
CA TYR A 231 1.96 -23.77 -4.83
C TYR A 231 1.61 -25.19 -4.42
N MET A 232 2.63 -25.91 -3.93
CA MET A 232 2.50 -27.24 -3.36
C MET A 232 3.10 -27.24 -1.97
N GLY A 233 2.27 -27.24 -0.95
CA GLY A 233 2.73 -27.18 0.43
C GLY A 233 1.65 -27.55 1.42
N ALA A 234 2.07 -27.74 2.67
CA ALA A 234 1.16 -28.05 3.75
C ALA A 234 0.22 -26.87 4.02
N ASP A 235 -1.07 -27.17 4.14
CA ASP A 235 -2.06 -26.25 4.64
C ASP A 235 -1.73 -25.90 6.11
N PRO A 236 -1.73 -24.62 6.49
CA PRO A 236 -1.38 -24.24 7.86
C PRO A 236 -2.42 -24.67 8.90
N VAL A 237 -3.66 -25.00 8.49
CA VAL A 237 -4.75 -25.41 9.40
C VAL A 237 -4.79 -26.92 9.54
N THR A 238 -4.71 -27.65 8.44
CA THR A 238 -4.89 -29.11 8.39
C THR A 238 -3.59 -29.90 8.31
N GLY A 239 -2.48 -29.26 7.93
CA GLY A 239 -1.18 -29.91 7.71
C GLY A 239 -1.13 -30.79 6.46
N HIS A 240 -2.23 -30.93 5.71
CA HIS A 240 -2.27 -31.69 4.46
C HIS A 240 -1.64 -30.89 3.32
N ASN A 241 -0.89 -31.58 2.47
CA ASN A 241 -0.37 -30.96 1.26
C ASN A 241 -1.52 -30.61 0.32
N ARG A 242 -1.46 -29.42 -0.24
CA ARG A 242 -2.43 -28.88 -1.19
C ARG A 242 -1.74 -28.37 -2.42
N HIS A 243 -2.41 -28.53 -3.55
CA HIS A 243 -2.06 -27.83 -4.77
C HIS A 243 -2.95 -26.61 -4.95
N LEU A 244 -2.36 -25.42 -4.82
CA LEU A 244 -3.02 -24.15 -5.10
C LEU A 244 -2.46 -23.53 -6.39
N VAL A 245 -3.31 -22.86 -7.15
CA VAL A 245 -2.92 -21.89 -8.17
C VAL A 245 -2.98 -20.51 -7.53
N CYS A 246 -1.85 -19.84 -7.48
CA CYS A 246 -1.64 -18.61 -6.74
C CYS A 246 -1.29 -17.43 -7.64
N GLU A 247 -1.65 -16.23 -7.21
CA GLU A 247 -1.25 -14.98 -7.83
C GLU A 247 -0.80 -14.01 -6.73
N LEU A 248 0.21 -13.19 -7.02
CA LEU A 248 0.58 -12.05 -6.19
C LEU A 248 -0.29 -10.85 -6.57
N TYR A 249 -1.06 -10.34 -5.62
CA TYR A 249 -1.81 -9.11 -5.76
C TYR A 249 -1.02 -7.94 -5.16
N ARG A 250 -1.05 -6.80 -5.84
CA ARG A 250 -0.40 -5.55 -5.42
C ARG A 250 -1.38 -4.41 -5.58
N VAL A 251 -1.67 -3.70 -4.50
CA VAL A 251 -2.48 -2.49 -4.49
C VAL A 251 -1.53 -1.30 -4.36
N ILE A 252 -1.42 -0.47 -5.39
CA ILE A 252 -0.48 0.64 -5.45
C ILE A 252 -1.28 1.94 -5.42
N SER A 253 -1.05 2.76 -4.41
CA SER A 253 -1.79 3.98 -4.11
C SER A 253 -0.89 5.23 -4.13
N LEU A 254 -1.34 6.26 -4.84
CA LEU A 254 -0.75 7.59 -4.87
C LEU A 254 -1.73 8.61 -4.28
N TYR A 255 -1.41 9.12 -3.08
CA TYR A 255 -2.24 10.11 -2.38
C TYR A 255 -2.07 11.52 -2.95
N ALA A 256 -3.08 12.38 -2.73
CA ALA A 256 -3.03 13.79 -3.10
C ALA A 256 -1.82 14.51 -2.47
N GLY A 257 -0.97 15.08 -3.32
CA GLY A 257 0.20 15.86 -2.91
C GLY A 257 1.36 15.06 -2.29
N ALA A 258 1.27 13.74 -2.22
CA ALA A 258 2.33 12.89 -1.68
C ALA A 258 3.56 12.83 -2.58
N ASP A 259 4.74 12.71 -1.96
CA ASP A 259 6.02 12.36 -2.58
C ASP A 259 6.41 10.89 -2.32
N TYR A 260 5.41 10.06 -2.03
CA TYR A 260 5.55 8.63 -1.83
C TYR A 260 4.39 7.85 -2.46
N LEU A 261 4.59 6.56 -2.65
CA LEU A 261 3.56 5.56 -2.95
C LEU A 261 3.36 4.66 -1.74
N ILE A 262 2.12 4.21 -1.52
CA ILE A 262 1.83 3.07 -0.63
C ILE A 262 1.56 1.85 -1.51
N GLU A 263 2.18 0.73 -1.17
CA GLU A 263 1.98 -0.55 -1.82
C GLU A 263 1.53 -1.59 -0.78
N GLU A 264 0.40 -2.26 -1.04
CA GLU A 264 -0.07 -3.37 -0.23
C GLU A 264 -0.04 -4.66 -1.05
N LEU A 265 0.63 -5.70 -0.55
CA LEU A 265 0.84 -6.96 -1.24
C LEU A 265 0.25 -8.12 -0.45
N PHE A 266 -0.32 -9.08 -1.17
CA PHE A 266 -0.79 -10.35 -0.61
C PHE A 266 -0.86 -11.43 -1.70
N VAL A 267 -0.70 -12.69 -1.29
CA VAL A 267 -0.83 -13.85 -2.21
C VAL A 267 -2.19 -14.49 -2.01
N LYS A 268 -2.98 -14.59 -3.09
CA LYS A 268 -4.25 -15.33 -3.12
C LYS A 268 -4.02 -16.66 -3.81
N GLY A 269 -4.48 -17.76 -3.21
CA GLY A 269 -4.44 -19.10 -3.77
C GLY A 269 -5.84 -19.70 -3.89
N LYS A 270 -6.09 -20.41 -4.99
CA LYS A 270 -7.30 -21.22 -5.20
C LYS A 270 -6.93 -22.69 -5.42
N PRO A 271 -7.70 -23.65 -4.91
CA PRO A 271 -7.49 -25.08 -5.16
C PRO A 271 -7.43 -25.38 -6.66
N LYS A 272 -6.42 -26.16 -7.08
CA LYS A 272 -6.25 -26.50 -8.50
C LYS A 272 -7.28 -27.51 -8.97
N ALA A 273 -7.59 -28.51 -8.15
CA ALA A 273 -8.58 -29.53 -8.41
C ALA A 273 -9.56 -29.69 -7.23
N LYS A 274 -10.65 -30.46 -7.44
CA LYS A 274 -11.64 -30.72 -6.38
C LYS A 274 -11.03 -31.48 -5.20
N GLU A 275 -10.06 -32.34 -5.44
CA GLU A 275 -9.32 -33.06 -4.39
C GLU A 275 -8.46 -32.14 -3.49
N ASP A 276 -8.13 -30.93 -3.95
CA ASP A 276 -7.37 -29.96 -3.16
C ASP A 276 -8.24 -29.12 -2.21
N LEU A 277 -9.57 -29.24 -2.28
CA LEU A 277 -10.51 -28.55 -1.40
C LEU A 277 -10.50 -29.15 0.02
N ILE A 278 -10.60 -28.32 1.07
CA ILE A 278 -11.02 -28.82 2.40
C ILE A 278 -12.54 -28.78 2.40
N VAL A 279 -13.16 -29.86 2.89
CA VAL A 279 -14.56 -29.83 3.29
C VAL A 279 -14.78 -28.68 4.29
N ASP A 280 -15.73 -27.81 4.00
CA ASP A 280 -16.06 -26.60 4.77
C ASP A 280 -14.92 -25.56 4.90
N GLY A 281 -13.86 -25.67 4.10
CA GLY A 281 -12.78 -24.70 4.03
C GLY A 281 -13.09 -23.50 3.12
N PRO A 282 -12.37 -22.38 3.29
CA PRO A 282 -12.51 -21.24 2.39
C PRO A 282 -12.01 -21.60 0.98
N GLU A 283 -12.72 -21.11 -0.04
CA GLU A 283 -12.32 -21.27 -1.45
C GLU A 283 -11.05 -20.49 -1.78
N LEU A 284 -10.84 -19.36 -1.10
CA LEU A 284 -9.67 -18.50 -1.23
C LEU A 284 -8.74 -18.67 -0.03
N VAL A 285 -7.46 -18.92 -0.28
CA VAL A 285 -6.44 -19.08 0.74
C VAL A 285 -5.41 -17.95 0.63
N HIS A 286 -5.12 -17.29 1.75
CA HIS A 286 -4.02 -16.32 1.84
C HIS A 286 -2.76 -17.00 2.36
N LEU A 287 -1.72 -17.04 1.53
CA LEU A 287 -0.45 -17.68 1.88
C LEU A 287 0.51 -16.67 2.52
N PRO A 288 1.31 -17.07 3.52
CA PRO A 288 2.46 -16.28 3.94
C PRO A 288 3.55 -16.32 2.85
N PHE A 289 4.24 -15.20 2.66
CA PHE A 289 5.26 -15.05 1.62
C PHE A 289 6.33 -14.04 2.07
N GLY A 290 7.58 -14.28 1.69
CA GLY A 290 8.67 -13.29 1.73
C GLY A 290 8.78 -12.59 0.36
N LEU A 291 9.22 -11.33 0.39
CA LEU A 291 9.37 -10.50 -0.80
C LEU A 291 10.83 -10.19 -1.06
N HIS A 292 11.25 -10.31 -2.32
CA HIS A 292 12.52 -9.77 -2.77
C HIS A 292 12.28 -8.66 -3.80
N TYR A 293 12.63 -7.45 -3.41
CA TYR A 293 12.57 -6.29 -4.28
C TYR A 293 13.92 -6.09 -4.97
N PHE A 294 13.89 -5.77 -6.26
CA PHE A 294 15.04 -5.33 -7.04
C PHE A 294 14.82 -3.89 -7.49
N THR A 295 15.90 -3.10 -7.55
CA THR A 295 15.84 -1.71 -8.00
C THR A 295 17.14 -1.34 -8.71
N HIS A 296 17.01 -0.61 -9.82
CA HIS A 296 18.10 0.00 -10.56
C HIS A 296 17.88 1.51 -10.64
N MET A 297 18.65 2.28 -9.87
CA MET A 297 18.57 3.73 -9.79
C MET A 297 19.99 4.31 -9.82
N ASN A 298 20.20 5.28 -10.71
CA ASN A 298 21.46 5.99 -10.78
C ASN A 298 21.46 7.15 -9.77
N LEU A 299 21.74 6.86 -8.50
CA LEU A 299 21.89 7.89 -7.45
C LEU A 299 23.32 8.46 -7.39
N GLY A 300 24.19 8.13 -8.35
CA GLY A 300 25.55 8.63 -8.46
C GLY A 300 26.57 7.74 -7.75
N LYS A 301 27.79 8.25 -7.58
CA LYS A 301 28.93 7.50 -7.00
C LYS A 301 29.09 7.67 -5.49
N THR A 302 28.28 8.51 -4.87
CA THR A 302 28.40 8.91 -3.47
C THR A 302 27.11 8.56 -2.73
N GLN A 303 26.77 7.28 -2.80
CA GLN A 303 25.56 6.75 -2.19
C GLN A 303 25.84 6.45 -0.74
N ASP A 304 25.17 7.18 0.14
CA ASP A 304 25.14 6.85 1.56
C ASP A 304 23.88 6.04 1.81
N ILE A 305 24.08 4.81 2.30
CA ILE A 305 22.98 4.00 2.80
C ILE A 305 22.85 4.28 4.28
N GLU A 306 21.79 4.97 4.64
CA GLU A 306 21.45 5.27 6.02
C GLU A 306 20.41 4.24 6.46
N GLN A 307 20.89 3.15 7.06
CA GLN A 307 20.03 2.24 7.81
C GLN A 307 20.04 2.69 9.27
N VAL A 308 18.92 3.21 9.76
CA VAL A 308 18.81 3.63 11.16
C VAL A 308 18.52 2.41 12.03
N PHE A 309 19.59 1.89 12.63
CA PHE A 309 19.50 0.91 13.71
C PHE A 309 18.88 1.59 14.94
N PRO A 310 17.91 0.99 15.65
CA PRO A 310 17.61 -0.45 15.70
C PRO A 310 16.28 -0.89 15.07
N VAL A 311 15.61 -0.10 14.22
CA VAL A 311 14.29 -0.46 13.67
C VAL A 311 14.45 -1.01 12.24
N PRO A 312 14.44 -2.34 12.03
CA PRO A 312 14.70 -2.95 10.73
C PRO A 312 13.51 -2.86 9.76
N ASP A 313 12.61 -1.89 9.94
CA ASP A 313 11.36 -1.78 9.18
C ASP A 313 11.42 -0.71 8.09
N TRP A 314 12.51 0.05 8.02
CA TRP A 314 12.69 1.06 7.01
C TRP A 314 14.17 1.32 6.71
N VAL A 315 14.44 1.88 5.53
CA VAL A 315 15.77 2.24 5.05
C VAL A 315 15.69 3.44 4.11
N ALA A 316 16.75 4.25 4.09
CA ALA A 316 16.93 5.34 3.15
C ALA A 316 18.25 5.20 2.38
N VAL A 317 18.22 5.47 1.09
CA VAL A 317 19.41 5.56 0.23
C VAL A 317 19.42 6.92 -0.46
N GLY A 318 20.52 7.65 -0.36
CA GLY A 318 20.61 9.02 -0.84
C GLY A 318 21.90 9.31 -1.58
N SER A 319 21.84 10.24 -2.52
CA SER A 319 23.02 10.84 -3.13
C SER A 319 23.54 11.98 -2.26
N THR A 320 24.82 11.96 -1.91
CA THR A 320 25.46 13.13 -1.27
C THR A 320 25.89 14.20 -2.26
N ALA A 321 25.64 14.00 -3.56
CA ALA A 321 25.91 14.97 -4.61
C ALA A 321 24.61 15.58 -5.16
N PRO A 322 24.61 16.85 -5.60
CA PRO A 322 23.48 17.42 -6.33
C PRO A 322 23.08 16.51 -7.51
N PRO A 323 21.79 16.19 -7.68
CA PRO A 323 20.62 16.89 -7.12
C PRO A 323 20.08 16.34 -5.80
N TYR A 324 20.87 15.56 -5.06
CA TYR A 324 20.48 14.97 -3.77
C TYR A 324 19.21 14.13 -3.90
N ALA A 325 19.16 13.30 -4.95
CA ALA A 325 18.07 12.35 -5.14
C ALA A 325 18.19 11.25 -4.08
N ALA A 326 17.06 10.87 -3.51
CA ALA A 326 17.00 9.83 -2.50
C ALA A 326 15.74 8.98 -2.63
N TYR A 327 15.85 7.73 -2.18
CA TYR A 327 14.78 6.74 -2.18
C TYR A 327 14.68 6.09 -0.81
N GLY A 328 13.48 6.00 -0.27
CA GLY A 328 13.18 5.40 1.02
C GLY A 328 12.20 4.26 0.88
N LEU A 329 12.43 3.18 1.63
CA LEU A 329 11.49 2.08 1.80
C LEU A 329 11.13 1.98 3.27
N ALA A 330 9.84 1.93 3.58
CA ALA A 330 9.32 1.60 4.91
C ALA A 330 8.30 0.47 4.78
N THR A 331 8.19 -0.43 5.75
CA THR A 331 7.33 -1.60 5.67
C THR A 331 6.85 -2.08 7.03
N ASN A 332 5.79 -2.90 7.06
CA ASN A 332 5.32 -3.60 8.27
C ASN A 332 6.05 -4.93 8.52
N LEU A 333 6.89 -5.38 7.57
CA LEU A 333 7.69 -6.60 7.69
C LEU A 333 9.15 -6.22 7.85
N HIS A 334 9.89 -6.90 8.73
CA HIS A 334 11.32 -6.61 8.88
C HIS A 334 12.08 -6.83 7.57
N ILE A 335 12.97 -5.90 7.25
CA ILE A 335 13.97 -6.02 6.20
C ILE A 335 15.05 -6.98 6.72
N GLU A 336 15.01 -8.23 6.23
CA GLU A 336 15.94 -9.29 6.61
C GLU A 336 17.35 -9.00 6.11
N SER A 337 17.46 -8.59 4.86
CA SER A 337 18.74 -8.28 4.24
C SER A 337 18.61 -7.22 3.17
N MET A 338 19.70 -6.50 2.95
CA MET A 338 19.86 -5.51 1.91
C MET A 338 21.19 -5.75 1.23
N THR A 339 21.18 -5.80 -0.09
CA THR A 339 22.38 -5.97 -0.91
C THR A 339 22.63 -4.72 -1.73
N HIS A 340 23.77 -4.08 -1.49
CA HIS A 340 24.30 -3.02 -2.31
C HIS A 340 25.84 -3.01 -2.21
N PRO A 341 26.58 -2.93 -3.33
CA PRO A 341 26.08 -3.00 -4.71
C PRO A 341 25.58 -4.42 -5.05
N HIS A 342 24.39 -4.53 -5.66
CA HIS A 342 23.88 -5.83 -6.12
C HIS A 342 24.67 -6.30 -7.36
N GLU A 343 25.28 -7.49 -7.29
CA GLU A 343 26.16 -8.04 -8.34
C GLU A 343 27.30 -7.09 -8.77
N GLY A 344 27.79 -6.27 -7.84
CA GLY A 344 28.87 -5.30 -8.10
C GLY A 344 28.44 -4.06 -8.89
N LYS A 345 27.15 -3.93 -9.24
CA LYS A 345 26.59 -2.73 -9.90
C LYS A 345 26.18 -1.69 -8.86
N GLN A 346 26.85 -0.54 -8.87
CA GLN A 346 26.60 0.59 -7.94
C GLN A 346 25.21 1.22 -8.09
N SER A 347 24.51 1.02 -9.19
CA SER A 347 23.15 1.54 -9.37
C SER A 347 22.08 0.53 -8.95
N CYS A 348 22.47 -0.68 -8.53
CA CYS A 348 21.54 -1.75 -8.20
C CYS A 348 21.45 -1.99 -6.69
N PHE A 349 20.22 -2.17 -6.22
CA PHE A 349 19.86 -2.44 -4.84
C PHE A 349 18.92 -3.64 -4.81
N SER A 350 19.05 -4.47 -3.80
CA SER A 350 18.04 -5.47 -3.49
C SER A 350 17.75 -5.55 -2.01
N TRP A 351 16.51 -5.89 -1.67
CA TRP A 351 16.00 -5.90 -0.32
C TRP A 351 15.09 -7.11 -0.15
N GLN A 352 15.33 -7.88 0.90
CA GLN A 352 14.55 -9.05 1.26
C GLN A 352 13.74 -8.75 2.52
N LEU A 353 12.43 -8.95 2.45
CA LEU A 353 11.53 -8.84 3.58
C LEU A 353 11.26 -10.22 4.18
N LEU A 354 11.17 -10.29 5.52
CA LEU A 354 10.75 -11.50 6.20
C LEU A 354 9.34 -11.93 5.78
N PRO A 355 9.01 -13.24 5.82
CA PRO A 355 7.68 -13.70 5.42
C PRO A 355 6.53 -13.15 6.27
N GLY A 356 5.45 -12.75 5.61
CA GLY A 356 4.20 -12.30 6.23
C GLY A 356 2.98 -12.69 5.41
N LYS A 357 1.76 -12.59 5.98
CA LYS A 357 0.50 -12.83 5.24
C LYS A 357 0.12 -11.66 4.32
N SER A 358 0.63 -10.48 4.64
CA SER A 358 0.52 -9.28 3.83
C SER A 358 1.72 -8.38 4.12
N ALA A 359 2.10 -7.60 3.11
CA ALA A 359 3.12 -6.57 3.24
C ALA A 359 2.49 -5.22 2.89
N LYS A 360 2.73 -4.21 3.71
CA LYS A 360 2.41 -2.81 3.43
C LYS A 360 3.72 -2.06 3.39
N CYS A 361 4.06 -1.53 2.21
CA CYS A 361 5.28 -0.81 1.95
C CYS A 361 4.98 0.65 1.60
N LEU A 362 5.86 1.56 1.98
CA LEU A 362 5.87 2.95 1.57
C LEU A 362 7.17 3.22 0.82
N HIS A 363 7.05 3.73 -0.40
CA HIS A 363 8.15 4.06 -1.30
C HIS A 363 8.25 5.57 -1.42
N MET A 364 9.20 6.18 -0.73
CA MET A 364 9.37 7.64 -0.67
C MET A 364 10.45 8.13 -1.61
N PHE A 365 10.21 9.26 -2.25
CA PHE A 365 11.16 9.91 -3.14
C PHE A 365 11.47 11.32 -2.62
N MET A 366 12.73 11.74 -2.73
CA MET A 366 13.13 13.08 -2.35
C MET A 366 14.17 13.64 -3.33
N ARG A 367 14.20 14.97 -3.42
CA ARG A 367 15.21 15.74 -4.12
C ARG A 367 15.54 17.03 -3.37
N GLY A 368 16.77 17.50 -3.53
CA GLY A 368 17.16 18.87 -3.19
C GLY A 368 17.50 19.14 -1.73
N GLN A 369 17.48 18.12 -0.87
CA GLN A 369 17.96 18.21 0.51
C GLN A 369 18.81 16.97 0.82
N PRO A 370 20.06 17.12 1.27
CA PRO A 370 20.90 15.97 1.62
C PRO A 370 20.62 15.41 3.02
N GLU A 371 20.09 16.20 3.94
CA GLU A 371 20.01 15.87 5.37
C GLU A 371 18.57 15.48 5.80
N GLY A 372 18.47 14.48 6.70
CA GLY A 372 17.23 14.15 7.43
C GLY A 372 16.19 13.35 6.64
N PHE A 373 16.56 12.78 5.50
CA PHE A 373 15.64 11.97 4.70
C PHE A 373 15.29 10.65 5.39
N ASP A 374 16.25 10.02 6.03
CA ASP A 374 16.07 8.85 6.89
C ASP A 374 15.00 9.11 7.95
N ALA A 375 15.10 10.23 8.69
CA ALA A 375 14.14 10.62 9.71
C ALA A 375 12.74 10.86 9.11
N LYS A 376 12.66 11.39 7.89
CA LYS A 376 11.39 11.56 7.17
C LYS A 376 10.77 10.22 6.79
N VAL A 377 11.56 9.26 6.31
CA VAL A 377 11.09 7.89 6.01
C VAL A 377 10.61 7.21 7.29
N GLY A 378 11.39 7.30 8.38
CA GLY A 378 11.01 6.76 9.69
C GLY A 378 9.75 7.39 10.27
N HIS A 379 9.56 8.71 10.09
CA HIS A 379 8.33 9.40 10.48
C HIS A 379 7.13 8.90 9.68
N SER A 380 7.25 8.76 8.36
CA SER A 380 6.16 8.23 7.52
C SER A 380 5.87 6.75 7.78
N TRP A 381 6.89 5.93 8.10
CA TRP A 381 6.70 4.57 8.62
C TRP A 381 5.83 4.59 9.89
N TYR A 382 6.21 5.42 10.85
CA TYR A 382 5.51 5.53 12.12
C TYR A 382 4.05 5.94 11.89
N GLU A 383 3.81 6.95 11.04
CA GLU A 383 2.47 7.50 10.84
C GLU A 383 1.58 6.70 9.90
N SER A 384 2.13 5.99 8.90
CA SER A 384 1.32 5.32 7.87
C SER A 384 1.23 3.81 8.06
N ILE A 385 2.14 3.22 8.83
CA ILE A 385 2.31 1.77 8.96
C ILE A 385 2.21 1.32 10.42
N TYR A 386 3.06 1.86 11.31
CA TYR A 386 3.15 1.38 12.70
C TYR A 386 2.00 1.87 13.59
N LYS A 387 1.71 3.17 13.53
CA LYS A 387 0.66 3.86 14.31
C LYS A 387 -0.19 4.71 13.37
N PRO A 388 -0.94 4.13 12.43
CA PRO A 388 -1.84 4.87 11.55
C PRO A 388 -2.98 5.53 12.32
N LEU A 389 -3.53 6.61 11.76
CA LEU A 389 -4.86 7.06 12.16
C LEU A 389 -5.88 5.97 11.81
N THR A 390 -6.78 5.69 12.74
CA THR A 390 -7.81 4.66 12.55
C THR A 390 -9.19 5.25 12.78
N ALA A 391 -10.20 4.58 12.26
CA ALA A 391 -11.58 4.88 12.59
C ALA A 391 -12.39 3.60 12.69
N GLU A 392 -13.49 3.66 13.44
CA GLU A 392 -14.44 2.56 13.54
C GLU A 392 -15.86 3.09 13.61
N VAL A 393 -16.82 2.24 13.29
CA VAL A 393 -18.24 2.60 13.38
C VAL A 393 -18.62 2.75 14.85
N TYR A 394 -18.95 3.98 15.25
CA TYR A 394 -19.37 4.27 16.61
C TYR A 394 -20.66 3.51 16.96
N GLN A 395 -20.68 2.96 18.16
CA GLN A 395 -21.83 2.31 18.77
C GLN A 395 -22.05 2.98 20.11
N ASP A 396 -23.24 3.54 20.33
CA ASP A 396 -23.67 3.83 21.68
C ASP A 396 -23.76 2.48 22.39
N ILE A 397 -22.73 2.14 23.15
CA ILE A 397 -22.88 1.12 24.17
C ILE A 397 -23.90 1.72 25.12
N GLU A 398 -25.15 1.23 25.07
CA GLU A 398 -26.01 1.31 26.23
C GLU A 398 -25.18 0.73 27.36
N VAL A 399 -24.56 1.60 28.16
CA VAL A 399 -23.94 1.22 29.43
C VAL A 399 -25.04 0.47 30.13
N ALA A 400 -24.90 -0.87 30.18
CA ALA A 400 -25.86 -1.76 30.80
C ALA A 400 -25.86 -1.44 32.30
N SER A 401 -26.56 -0.37 32.64
CA SER A 401 -26.88 0.11 33.97
C SER A 401 -27.83 -0.88 34.68
N GLN A 402 -28.11 -2.02 34.04
CA GLN A 402 -28.87 -3.14 34.58
C GLN A 402 -28.01 -4.24 35.22
N LYS A 403 -26.68 -4.24 35.08
CA LYS A 403 -25.84 -5.23 35.79
C LYS A 403 -25.43 -4.85 37.21
N MET A 404 -25.49 -3.56 37.60
CA MET A 404 -25.22 -3.15 38.99
C MET A 404 -26.46 -3.05 39.89
N ALA A 405 -27.67 -3.15 39.34
CA ALA A 405 -28.91 -3.13 40.13
C ALA A 405 -29.33 -4.53 40.63
N ASN A 406 -28.91 -5.61 39.95
CA ASN A 406 -29.26 -6.99 40.33
C ASN A 406 -28.26 -7.69 41.27
N GLU A 407 -27.11 -7.09 41.57
CA GLU A 407 -26.16 -7.63 42.57
C GLU A 407 -26.30 -6.99 43.95
N ARG A 408 -27.20 -6.01 44.14
CA ARG A 408 -27.48 -5.37 45.45
C ARG A 408 -28.76 -5.83 46.14
N LEU A 409 -29.48 -6.81 45.60
CA LEU A 409 -30.70 -7.36 46.22
C LEU A 409 -30.64 -8.86 46.56
N VAL A 410 -29.46 -9.47 46.48
CA VAL A 410 -29.21 -10.83 47.02
C VAL A 410 -28.10 -10.73 48.06
N ASN A 411 -28.39 -10.04 49.16
CA ASN A 411 -27.72 -10.16 50.46
C ASN A 411 -28.53 -9.34 51.47
N VAL A 412 -29.70 -9.88 51.86
CA VAL A 412 -30.32 -9.71 53.18
C VAL A 412 -30.87 -11.06 53.60
#